data_AF-A0A932FQA5-F1
#
_entry.id   AF-A0A932FQA5-F1
#
_cell.length_a   1.000
_cell.length_b   1.000
_cell.length_c   1.000
_cell.angle_alpha   90.00
_cell.angle_beta   90.00
_cell.angle_gamma   90.00
#
_symmetry.space_group_name_H-M   'P 1'
#
loop_
_entity.id
_entity.type
_entity.pdbx_description
1 polymer ?
#
loop_
_entity_poly.entity_id
_entity_poly.type
_entity_poly.pdbx_seq_one_letter_code
_entity_poly.pdbx_strand_id
1 'polypeptide(L)'
;MNTRTSRLKSQRGSLLIVSMIMCAIIGISIVSYLNLGKSSQSIANRALYNNGAMNIAEYGMEEAMYSINQMVSNPSYTWSGWTSTNGGADAYRKWTSFTLDQNSTGVVRVYVKNADGALAPTILARSTVTLGGATSAPIEKWIKITLAMTSKFANGLVAKNTITFSGNNATVDSWNSDPDNNSATTAIKYSTTTKDDNGSVGSVSVAVNVVGVNNADIWGYVATGGSPASVGSNGLVGPWGTTSGTIAAGHSSTDFSASFDNVTAPSTYTYNVIGTINNDTTLPGTITAAADGKYYIEAPAINFNNKTLTISAGKEVVLKLTNTGSGPSAAISVGGGSGGINITATGKLVVYTAGDIDIAGNGVMNGGTTDAAAGQPINFQLWGTKTSGTQDIKIAGNGVLSGIVYAPFGSVKINGNGSVSGSIVANDITVVGNAAFHYDESLGSFGGNPYRVAAWTELTTADARTQACTDMGSAMTF
;
A
#
# COMPACT_ATOMS: atom_id res chain seq x y z
N MET A 1 51.94 -71.14 64.67
CA MET A 1 51.26 -71.09 63.37
C MET A 1 49.80 -71.50 63.57
N ASN A 2 48.86 -70.55 63.52
CA ASN A 2 47.52 -70.71 62.97
C ASN A 2 46.69 -69.45 63.23
N THR A 3 46.64 -68.63 62.19
CA THR A 3 45.67 -67.57 61.95
C THR A 3 44.25 -68.15 61.89
N ARG A 4 43.31 -67.56 62.63
CA ARG A 4 41.86 -67.72 62.38
C ARG A 4 41.20 -66.36 62.35
N THR A 5 41.05 -65.84 61.13
CA THR A 5 40.24 -64.67 60.78
C THR A 5 38.75 -65.00 60.91
N SER A 6 38.01 -64.34 61.82
CA SER A 6 36.55 -64.38 61.82
C SER A 6 35.99 -63.31 60.87
N ARG A 7 35.47 -63.73 59.70
CA ARG A 7 34.64 -62.87 58.84
C ARG A 7 33.19 -62.98 59.28
N LEU A 8 32.67 -61.97 59.97
CA LEU A 8 31.23 -61.80 60.14
C LEU A 8 30.67 -61.10 58.88
N LYS A 9 30.14 -61.88 57.92
CA LYS A 9 29.33 -61.35 56.81
C LYS A 9 27.85 -61.41 57.19
N SER A 10 27.25 -60.27 57.52
CA SER A 10 25.79 -60.15 57.71
C SER A 10 25.14 -59.60 56.43
N GLN A 11 24.36 -60.44 55.74
CA GLN A 11 23.56 -60.05 54.56
C GLN A 11 22.53 -58.94 54.88
N ARG A 12 22.16 -58.78 56.16
CA ARG A 12 21.16 -57.78 56.61
C ARG A 12 21.69 -56.34 56.57
N GLY A 13 22.98 -56.11 56.81
CA GLY A 13 23.59 -54.78 56.70
C GLY A 13 23.72 -54.30 55.25
N SER A 14 24.02 -55.22 54.33
CA SER A 14 24.08 -54.93 52.89
C SER A 14 22.72 -54.54 52.31
N LEU A 15 21.63 -55.17 52.77
CA LEU A 15 20.27 -54.86 52.30
C LEU A 15 19.85 -53.44 52.71
N LEU A 16 20.21 -53.02 53.93
CA LEU A 16 19.87 -51.69 54.46
C LEU A 16 20.60 -50.58 53.68
N ILE A 17 21.89 -50.77 53.38
CA ILE A 17 22.69 -49.80 52.59
C ILE A 17 22.11 -49.66 51.18
N VAL A 18 21.78 -50.77 50.51
CA VAL A 18 21.16 -50.73 49.17
C VAL A 18 19.80 -50.02 49.21
N SER A 19 18.97 -50.28 50.22
CA SER A 19 17.69 -49.60 50.38
C SER A 19 17.83 -48.09 50.60
N MET A 20 18.79 -47.65 51.42
CA MET A 20 19.05 -46.23 51.65
C MET A 20 19.56 -45.53 50.39
N ILE A 21 20.44 -46.18 49.62
CA ILE A 21 20.94 -45.64 48.35
C ILE A 21 19.80 -45.51 47.33
N MET A 22 18.93 -46.52 47.20
CA MET A 22 17.76 -46.45 46.32
C MET A 22 16.80 -45.34 46.73
N CYS A 23 16.49 -45.21 48.02
CA CYS A 23 15.67 -44.11 48.53
C CYS A 23 16.29 -42.74 48.25
N ALA A 24 17.61 -42.58 48.42
CA ALA A 24 18.31 -41.35 48.13
C ALA A 24 18.26 -40.99 46.63
N ILE A 25 18.48 -41.97 45.74
CA ILE A 25 18.39 -41.77 44.28
C ILE A 25 16.97 -41.35 43.90
N ILE A 26 15.95 -42.06 44.38
CA ILE A 26 14.54 -41.73 44.10
C ILE A 26 14.21 -40.32 44.62
N GLY A 27 14.65 -39.96 45.83
CA GLY A 27 14.46 -38.63 46.39
C GLY A 27 15.06 -37.52 45.53
N ILE A 28 16.31 -37.69 45.09
CA ILE A 28 16.99 -36.73 44.20
C ILE A 28 16.26 -36.63 42.85
N SER A 29 15.83 -37.76 42.28
CA SER A 29 15.09 -37.79 41.01
C SER A 29 13.73 -37.09 41.11
N ILE A 30 12.98 -37.31 42.19
CA ILE A 30 11.67 -36.65 42.39
C ILE A 30 11.85 -35.14 42.55
N VAL A 31 12.81 -34.69 43.38
CA VAL A 31 13.07 -33.25 43.57
C VAL A 31 13.48 -32.60 42.25
N SER A 32 14.34 -33.28 41.47
CA SER A 32 14.77 -32.80 40.16
C SER A 32 13.60 -32.71 39.17
N TYR A 33 12.74 -33.72 39.12
CA TYR A 33 11.57 -33.73 38.24
C TYR A 33 10.53 -32.67 38.63
N LEU A 34 10.29 -32.47 39.92
CA LEU A 34 9.40 -31.41 40.41
C LEU A 34 9.94 -30.01 40.09
N ASN A 35 11.25 -29.80 40.19
CA ASN A 35 11.88 -28.53 39.81
C ASN A 35 11.80 -28.30 38.29
N LEU A 36 12.02 -29.35 37.49
CA LEU A 36 11.84 -29.27 36.04
C LEU A 36 10.38 -28.96 35.68
N GLY A 37 9.42 -29.60 36.33
CA GLY A 37 7.99 -29.35 36.13
C GLY A 37 7.60 -27.90 36.46
N LYS A 38 8.09 -27.36 37.59
CA LYS A 38 7.89 -25.94 37.96
C LYS A 38 8.51 -24.98 36.94
N SER A 39 9.73 -25.27 36.49
CA SER A 39 10.41 -24.46 35.48
C SER A 39 9.65 -24.48 34.15
N SER A 40 9.25 -25.67 33.69
CA SER A 40 8.45 -25.86 32.48
C SER A 40 7.12 -25.11 32.55
N GLN A 41 6.39 -25.22 33.66
CA GLN A 41 5.15 -24.48 33.87
C GLN A 41 5.38 -22.96 33.86
N SER A 42 6.44 -22.47 34.52
CA SER A 42 6.79 -21.05 34.52
C SER A 42 7.11 -20.53 33.12
N ILE A 43 7.91 -21.26 32.36
CA ILE A 43 8.27 -20.91 30.98
C ILE A 43 7.03 -20.91 30.09
N ALA A 44 6.19 -21.96 30.17
CA ALA A 44 4.95 -22.06 29.40
C ALA A 44 3.99 -20.91 29.72
N ASN A 45 3.80 -20.60 31.01
CA ASN A 45 2.95 -19.50 31.45
C ASN A 45 3.49 -18.16 30.93
N ARG A 46 4.80 -17.93 31.03
CA ARG A 46 5.43 -16.71 30.52
C ARG A 46 5.32 -16.60 29.01
N ALA A 47 5.45 -17.69 28.24
CA ALA A 47 5.28 -17.69 26.79
C ALA A 47 3.84 -17.33 26.38
N LEU A 48 2.83 -17.87 27.07
CA LEU A 48 1.42 -17.54 26.83
C LEU A 48 1.16 -16.03 27.00
N TYR A 49 1.58 -15.46 28.13
CA TYR A 49 1.39 -14.03 28.39
C TYR A 49 2.31 -13.12 27.59
N ASN A 50 3.43 -13.64 27.08
CA ASN A 50 4.29 -12.93 26.12
C ASN A 50 3.56 -12.68 24.80
N ASN A 51 2.83 -13.68 24.29
CA ASN A 51 1.95 -13.52 23.13
C ASN A 51 0.77 -12.59 23.44
N GLY A 52 0.17 -12.71 24.62
CA GLY A 52 -0.90 -11.80 25.06
C GLY A 52 -0.44 -10.34 25.14
N ALA A 53 0.77 -10.09 25.66
CA ALA A 53 1.37 -8.76 25.71
C ALA A 53 1.60 -8.18 24.29
N MET A 54 1.96 -9.04 23.33
CA MET A 54 2.12 -8.66 21.92
C MET A 54 0.81 -8.15 21.31
N ASN A 55 -0.25 -8.95 21.42
CA ASN A 55 -1.58 -8.58 20.91
C ASN A 55 -2.09 -7.26 21.52
N ILE A 56 -1.83 -7.04 22.81
CA ILE A 56 -2.19 -5.79 23.51
C ILE A 56 -1.36 -4.61 22.99
N ALA A 57 -0.08 -4.80 22.65
CA ALA A 57 0.75 -3.77 22.04
C ALA A 57 0.23 -3.41 20.63
N GLU A 58 -0.12 -4.42 19.83
CA GLU A 58 -0.71 -4.25 18.49
C GLU A 58 -2.03 -3.50 18.55
N TYR A 59 -2.92 -3.84 19.50
CA TYR A 59 -4.17 -3.09 19.71
C TYR A 59 -3.91 -1.58 19.88
N GLY A 60 -2.95 -1.20 20.71
CA GLY A 60 -2.61 0.22 20.90
C GLY A 60 -2.04 0.88 19.64
N MET A 61 -1.23 0.16 18.85
CA MET A 61 -0.69 0.67 17.60
C MET A 61 -1.76 0.86 16.53
N GLU A 62 -2.71 -0.09 16.42
CA GLU A 62 -3.83 0.00 15.47
C GLU A 62 -4.72 1.21 15.78
N GLU A 63 -5.01 1.47 17.05
CA GLU A 63 -5.75 2.67 17.48
C GLU A 63 -5.00 3.98 17.14
N ALA A 64 -3.67 3.99 17.25
CA ALA A 64 -2.84 5.12 16.84
C ALA A 64 -2.89 5.33 15.32
N MET A 65 -2.69 4.25 14.55
CA MET A 65 -2.72 4.29 13.09
C MET A 65 -4.10 4.69 12.56
N TYR A 66 -5.18 4.23 13.21
CA TYR A 66 -6.54 4.67 12.93
C TYR A 66 -6.68 6.18 13.16
N SER A 67 -6.26 6.68 14.32
CA SER A 67 -6.39 8.10 14.68
C SER A 67 -5.65 9.03 13.69
N ILE A 68 -4.44 8.63 13.26
CA ILE A 68 -3.66 9.34 12.23
C ILE A 68 -4.40 9.35 10.88
N ASN A 69 -4.90 8.19 10.44
CA ASN A 69 -5.58 8.10 9.15
C ASN A 69 -6.95 8.80 9.15
N GLN A 70 -7.62 8.89 10.30
CA GLN A 70 -8.85 9.68 10.45
C GLN A 70 -8.59 11.18 10.26
N MET A 71 -7.43 11.69 10.69
CA MET A 71 -7.03 13.08 10.45
C MET A 71 -6.79 13.36 8.97
N VAL A 72 -6.20 12.40 8.24
CA VAL A 72 -6.04 12.51 6.78
C VAL A 72 -7.39 12.50 6.07
N SER A 73 -8.30 11.61 6.49
CA SER A 73 -9.65 11.51 5.89
C SER A 73 -10.55 12.70 6.24
N ASN A 74 -10.38 13.28 7.43
CA ASN A 74 -11.17 14.41 7.92
C ASN A 74 -10.23 15.38 8.65
N PRO A 75 -9.88 16.52 8.02
CA PRO A 75 -9.03 17.53 8.65
C PRO A 75 -9.59 18.12 9.95
N SER A 76 -10.89 17.95 10.22
CA SER A 76 -11.54 18.36 11.48
C SER A 76 -11.52 17.27 12.56
N TYR A 77 -10.91 16.11 12.32
CA TYR A 77 -10.78 15.05 13.31
C TYR A 77 -9.93 15.52 14.47
N THR A 78 -10.56 15.62 15.64
CA THR A 78 -9.86 15.85 16.90
C THR A 78 -9.49 14.48 17.47
N TRP A 79 -8.23 14.27 17.81
CA TRP A 79 -7.65 13.06 18.42
C TRP A 79 -8.33 12.69 19.77
N SER A 80 -9.60 12.30 19.72
CA SER A 80 -10.46 12.13 20.89
C SER A 80 -9.98 10.97 21.75
N GLY A 81 -9.86 11.20 23.05
CA GLY A 81 -9.32 10.23 24.01
C GLY A 81 -7.78 10.16 24.06
N TRP A 82 -7.08 10.88 23.17
CA TRP A 82 -5.63 11.07 23.26
C TRP A 82 -5.30 12.36 24.01
N THR A 83 -4.13 12.37 24.65
CA THR A 83 -3.57 13.58 25.25
C THR A 83 -2.54 14.18 24.31
N SER A 84 -2.75 15.42 23.87
CA SER A 84 -1.79 16.14 23.06
C SER A 84 -0.61 16.65 23.91
N THR A 85 0.58 16.66 23.32
CA THR A 85 1.80 17.22 23.92
C THR A 85 2.58 17.97 22.84
N ASN A 86 3.66 18.66 23.24
CA ASN A 86 4.52 19.43 22.33
C ASN A 86 3.73 20.40 21.42
N GLY A 87 2.79 21.15 22.02
CA GLY A 87 1.97 22.12 21.28
C GLY A 87 0.95 21.51 20.32
N GLY A 88 0.67 20.20 20.41
CA GLY A 88 -0.24 19.47 19.52
C GLY A 88 0.47 18.65 18.45
N ALA A 89 1.79 18.75 18.33
CA ALA A 89 2.58 17.99 17.36
C ALA A 89 2.65 16.49 17.70
N ASP A 90 2.54 16.13 18.99
CA ASP A 90 2.63 14.75 19.47
C ASP A 90 1.39 14.38 20.28
N ALA A 91 1.11 13.08 20.41
CA ALA A 91 -0.02 12.58 21.17
C ALA A 91 0.33 11.28 21.92
N TYR A 92 -0.26 11.06 23.09
CA TYR A 92 -0.14 9.80 23.81
C TYR A 92 -1.46 9.33 24.41
N ARG A 93 -1.57 8.02 24.62
CA ARG A 93 -2.74 7.41 25.24
C ARG A 93 -2.37 6.14 25.98
N LYS A 94 -3.13 5.87 27.04
CA LYS A 94 -3.01 4.68 27.87
C LYS A 94 -4.36 3.98 27.94
N TRP A 95 -4.34 2.69 27.70
CA TRP A 95 -5.49 1.83 27.92
C TRP A 95 -5.19 0.88 29.06
N THR A 96 -6.14 0.79 29.97
CA THR A 96 -6.09 -0.10 31.13
C THR A 96 -7.18 -1.15 31.03
N SER A 97 -7.21 -2.08 31.98
CA SER A 97 -8.31 -3.02 32.17
C SER A 97 -8.39 -4.17 31.15
N PHE A 98 -7.28 -4.51 30.49
CA PHE A 98 -7.20 -5.80 29.79
C PHE A 98 -7.15 -6.91 30.83
N THR A 99 -8.19 -7.74 30.89
CA THR A 99 -8.22 -8.94 31.73
C THR A 99 -7.77 -10.14 30.91
N LEU A 100 -6.77 -10.83 31.41
CA LEU A 100 -6.30 -12.11 30.90
C LEU A 100 -6.68 -13.20 31.92
N ASP A 101 -6.49 -14.46 31.56
CA ASP A 101 -6.76 -15.57 32.46
C ASP A 101 -5.95 -15.49 33.77
N GLN A 102 -6.41 -16.21 34.79
CA GLN A 102 -5.72 -16.37 36.08
C GLN A 102 -5.42 -15.03 36.79
N ASN A 103 -6.37 -14.09 36.74
CA ASN A 103 -6.25 -12.75 37.36
C ASN A 103 -5.06 -11.92 36.83
N SER A 104 -4.58 -12.22 35.62
CA SER A 104 -3.53 -11.42 34.98
C SER A 104 -4.15 -10.19 34.35
N THR A 105 -3.45 -9.05 34.42
CA THR A 105 -3.93 -7.77 33.87
C THR A 105 -2.93 -7.21 32.88
N GLY A 106 -3.45 -6.53 31.84
CA GLY A 106 -2.66 -5.86 30.82
C GLY A 106 -2.90 -4.36 30.79
N VAL A 107 -1.87 -3.63 30.43
CA VAL A 107 -1.90 -2.19 30.15
C VAL A 107 -1.10 -1.93 28.89
N VAL A 108 -1.61 -1.08 27.99
CA VAL A 108 -0.83 -0.56 26.86
C VAL A 108 -0.70 0.95 26.96
N ARG A 109 0.51 1.43 26.69
CA ARG A 109 0.86 2.84 26.55
C ARG A 109 1.34 3.05 25.12
N VAL A 110 0.83 4.08 24.47
CA VAL A 110 1.20 4.42 23.10
C VAL A 110 1.55 5.88 23.05
N TYR A 111 2.65 6.18 22.39
CA TYR A 111 3.09 7.53 22.09
C TYR A 111 3.27 7.66 20.58
N VAL A 112 2.71 8.72 20.02
CA VAL A 112 2.81 9.10 18.61
C VAL A 112 3.59 10.40 18.53
N LYS A 113 4.71 10.35 17.80
CA LYS A 113 5.49 11.53 17.43
C LYS A 113 5.06 12.02 16.05
N ASN A 114 4.97 13.33 15.85
CA ASN A 114 4.46 13.96 14.63
C ASN A 114 3.02 13.52 14.30
N ALA A 115 2.17 13.48 15.32
CA ALA A 115 0.75 13.17 15.22
C ALA A 115 -0.04 14.20 14.37
N ASP A 116 0.51 15.40 14.18
CA ASP A 116 -0.03 16.47 13.33
C ASP A 116 0.16 16.22 11.82
N GLY A 117 0.97 15.23 11.45
CA GLY A 117 1.26 14.90 10.05
C GLY A 117 2.22 15.85 9.34
N ALA A 118 2.85 16.80 10.04
CA ALA A 118 3.84 17.71 9.44
C ALA A 118 5.11 16.97 8.99
N LEU A 119 5.44 15.89 9.69
CA LEU A 119 6.50 14.94 9.35
C LEU A 119 5.95 13.52 9.41
N ALA A 120 6.69 12.55 8.89
CA ALA A 120 6.37 11.13 9.00
C ALA A 120 6.13 10.73 10.48
N PRO A 121 4.93 10.27 10.84
CA PRO A 121 4.62 9.85 12.21
C PRO A 121 5.40 8.60 12.60
N THR A 122 5.83 8.56 13.85
CA THR A 122 6.42 7.36 14.46
C THR A 122 5.59 6.99 15.67
N ILE A 123 5.28 5.71 15.85
CA ILE A 123 4.50 5.21 16.97
C ILE A 123 5.37 4.27 17.80
N LEU A 124 5.38 4.49 19.11
CA LEU A 124 6.01 3.61 20.08
C LEU A 124 4.94 3.07 21.02
N ALA A 125 4.80 1.74 21.07
CA ALA A 125 3.86 1.06 21.94
C ALA A 125 4.61 0.23 22.99
N ARG A 126 4.16 0.33 24.24
CA ARG A 126 4.61 -0.47 25.38
C ARG A 126 3.41 -1.17 26.00
N SER A 127 3.40 -2.50 25.91
CA SER A 127 2.47 -3.35 26.62
C SER A 127 3.14 -3.93 27.86
N THR A 128 2.42 -3.94 28.98
CA THR A 128 2.84 -4.52 30.26
C THR A 128 1.76 -5.47 30.75
N VAL A 129 2.09 -6.75 30.87
CA VAL A 129 1.24 -7.78 31.47
C VAL A 129 1.74 -8.13 32.87
N THR A 130 0.88 -7.94 33.87
CA THR A 130 1.11 -8.29 35.26
C THR A 130 0.40 -9.60 35.56
N LEU A 131 1.15 -10.59 36.04
CA LEU A 131 0.65 -11.93 36.33
C LEU A 131 -0.03 -11.95 37.70
N GLY A 132 -1.14 -12.66 37.86
CA GLY A 132 -1.95 -12.71 39.10
C GLY A 132 -1.30 -13.36 40.33
N GLY A 133 0.02 -13.66 40.30
CA GLY A 133 0.78 -14.19 41.43
C GLY A 133 1.64 -13.12 42.09
N ALA A 134 1.66 -13.07 43.42
CA ALA A 134 2.13 -11.94 44.25
C ALA A 134 3.60 -11.47 44.05
N THR A 135 4.43 -12.15 43.25
CA THR A 135 5.87 -11.82 43.09
C THR A 135 6.42 -12.05 41.68
N SER A 136 5.58 -12.23 40.65
CA SER A 136 6.09 -12.46 39.29
C SER A 136 6.44 -11.14 38.60
N ALA A 137 7.67 -11.02 38.09
CA ALA A 137 8.07 -9.87 37.29
C ALA A 137 7.16 -9.72 36.05
N PRO A 138 6.69 -8.49 35.75
CA PRO A 138 5.80 -8.25 34.62
C PRO A 138 6.48 -8.63 33.30
N ILE A 139 5.66 -8.94 32.31
CA ILE A 139 6.10 -9.19 30.95
C ILE A 139 5.86 -7.93 30.15
N GLU A 140 6.91 -7.41 29.52
CA GLU A 140 6.81 -6.22 28.67
C GLU A 140 7.10 -6.54 27.22
N LYS A 141 6.32 -5.93 26.34
CA LYS A 141 6.52 -5.92 24.90
C LYS A 141 6.58 -4.49 24.40
N TRP A 142 7.56 -4.23 23.55
CA TRP A 142 7.83 -2.91 23.00
C TRP A 142 7.93 -3.02 21.50
N ILE A 143 7.16 -2.18 20.80
CA ILE A 143 7.11 -2.16 19.35
C ILE A 143 7.24 -0.72 18.90
N LYS A 144 8.10 -0.49 17.90
CA LYS A 144 8.25 0.78 17.19
C LYS A 144 7.79 0.59 15.75
N ILE A 145 6.92 1.46 15.28
CA ILE A 145 6.56 1.53 13.86
C ILE A 145 6.81 2.94 13.34
N THR A 146 7.31 3.03 12.11
CA THR A 146 7.43 4.29 11.36
C THR A 146 6.40 4.25 10.25
N LEU A 147 5.63 5.32 10.12
CA LEU A 147 4.63 5.46 9.07
C LEU A 147 5.15 6.29 7.91
N ALA A 148 4.71 5.97 6.70
CA ALA A 148 4.91 6.80 5.52
C ALA A 148 3.57 7.08 4.86
N MET A 149 3.40 8.29 4.32
CA MET A 149 2.28 8.60 3.44
C MET A 149 2.38 7.72 2.19
N THR A 150 1.25 7.16 1.76
CA THR A 150 1.19 6.37 0.52
C THR A 150 0.10 6.90 -0.39
N SER A 151 0.45 7.09 -1.66
CA SER A 151 -0.53 7.31 -2.72
C SER A 151 -0.84 5.98 -3.42
N LYS A 152 -2.08 5.85 -3.92
CA LYS A 152 -2.43 4.74 -4.81
C LYS A 152 -1.58 4.76 -6.09
N PHE A 153 -1.06 5.93 -6.46
CA PHE A 153 -0.27 6.19 -7.66
C PHE A 153 1.18 6.57 -7.34
N ALA A 154 1.73 6.05 -6.23
CA ALA A 154 3.12 6.30 -5.83
C ALA A 154 4.18 5.74 -6.79
N ASN A 155 3.76 4.90 -7.74
CA ASN A 155 4.59 4.38 -8.82
C ASN A 155 3.85 4.51 -10.16
N GLY A 156 4.59 4.44 -11.26
CA GLY A 156 4.07 4.58 -12.62
C GLY A 156 3.16 3.44 -13.04
N LEU A 157 3.71 2.23 -13.13
CA LEU A 157 2.96 1.03 -13.53
C LEU A 157 2.93 0.04 -12.37
N VAL A 158 1.75 -0.21 -11.80
CA VAL A 158 1.58 -1.13 -10.68
C VAL A 158 0.53 -2.18 -11.00
N ALA A 159 0.92 -3.45 -11.02
CA ALA A 159 0.00 -4.56 -11.24
C ALA A 159 -0.15 -5.46 -10.01
N LYS A 160 -1.33 -6.06 -9.88
CA LYS A 160 -1.55 -7.13 -8.90
C LYS A 160 -0.84 -8.42 -9.31
N ASN A 161 -0.97 -8.77 -10.59
CA ASN A 161 -0.49 -10.01 -11.18
C ASN A 161 0.67 -9.77 -12.14
N THR A 162 0.41 -9.33 -13.37
CA THR A 162 1.45 -9.27 -14.42
C THR A 162 1.62 -7.90 -15.05
N ILE A 163 2.86 -7.57 -15.41
CA ILE A 163 3.19 -6.45 -16.30
C ILE A 163 3.98 -7.00 -17.47
N THR A 164 3.43 -6.82 -18.68
CA THR A 164 4.05 -7.30 -19.92
C THR A 164 4.28 -6.16 -20.89
N PHE A 165 5.53 -6.00 -21.32
CA PHE A 165 5.89 -5.13 -22.44
C PHE A 165 5.95 -5.95 -23.72
N SER A 166 5.08 -5.64 -24.67
CA SER A 166 4.96 -6.32 -25.96
C SER A 166 5.31 -5.34 -27.08
N GLY A 167 6.61 -5.11 -27.26
CA GLY A 167 7.16 -4.19 -28.25
C GLY A 167 8.68 -4.18 -28.18
N ASN A 168 9.34 -3.74 -29.26
CA ASN A 168 10.81 -3.69 -29.31
C ASN A 168 11.40 -2.40 -28.74
N ASN A 169 10.56 -1.39 -28.44
CA ASN A 169 10.98 -0.04 -28.09
C ASN A 169 10.02 0.62 -27.07
N ALA A 170 9.38 -0.17 -26.21
CA ALA A 170 8.62 0.42 -25.11
C ALA A 170 9.59 1.04 -24.11
N THR A 171 9.28 2.23 -23.59
CA THR A 171 10.12 2.90 -22.60
C THR A 171 9.31 3.28 -21.37
N VAL A 172 9.96 3.31 -20.21
CA VAL A 172 9.41 3.84 -18.97
C VAL A 172 10.40 4.84 -18.40
N ASP A 173 9.97 6.07 -18.14
CA ASP A 173 10.74 7.10 -17.45
C ASP A 173 9.82 7.91 -16.50
N SER A 174 10.30 9.03 -15.94
CA SER A 174 9.48 9.90 -15.09
C SER A 174 9.65 11.39 -15.44
N TRP A 175 8.76 12.21 -14.88
CA TRP A 175 8.95 13.65 -14.68
C TRP A 175 8.09 14.10 -13.50
N ASN A 176 8.37 15.27 -12.93
CA ASN A 176 7.53 15.85 -11.89
C ASN A 176 6.71 17.03 -12.44
N SER A 177 5.38 16.88 -12.55
CA SER A 177 4.52 17.95 -13.06
C SER A 177 4.20 19.04 -12.03
N ASP A 178 4.44 18.80 -10.74
CA ASP A 178 4.15 19.71 -9.62
C ASP A 178 5.21 19.54 -8.50
N PRO A 179 6.45 20.01 -8.72
CA PRO A 179 7.56 19.81 -7.78
C PRO A 179 7.40 20.62 -6.48
N ASP A 180 6.57 21.66 -6.47
CA ASP A 180 6.29 22.46 -5.27
C ASP A 180 4.99 22.07 -4.57
N ASN A 181 4.29 21.05 -5.08
CA ASN A 181 3.04 20.52 -4.55
C ASN A 181 2.00 21.62 -4.30
N ASN A 182 1.91 22.56 -5.24
CA ASN A 182 1.10 23.76 -5.12
C ASN A 182 0.15 23.88 -6.31
N SER A 183 -1.12 23.57 -6.08
CA SER A 183 -2.17 23.67 -7.11
C SER A 183 -2.34 25.06 -7.78
N ALA A 184 -1.75 26.12 -7.23
CA ALA A 184 -1.75 27.46 -7.83
C ALA A 184 -0.62 27.68 -8.86
N THR A 185 0.43 26.86 -8.86
CA THR A 185 1.50 26.92 -9.86
C THR A 185 1.09 26.17 -11.12
N THR A 186 1.57 26.67 -12.27
CA THR A 186 1.28 26.02 -13.55
C THR A 186 2.08 24.74 -13.64
N ALA A 187 1.38 23.65 -13.93
CA ALA A 187 1.98 22.34 -14.17
C ALA A 187 3.14 22.36 -15.16
N ILE A 188 4.22 21.67 -14.81
CA ILE A 188 5.32 21.43 -15.73
C ILE A 188 4.92 20.33 -16.71
N LYS A 189 5.10 20.60 -18.01
CA LYS A 189 4.82 19.66 -19.09
C LYS A 189 5.99 18.69 -19.26
N TYR A 190 5.68 17.45 -19.61
CA TYR A 190 6.70 16.48 -20.00
C TYR A 190 7.44 16.96 -21.26
N SER A 191 8.76 16.79 -21.25
CA SER A 191 9.65 17.08 -22.36
C SER A 191 10.98 16.34 -22.17
N THR A 192 11.81 16.29 -23.22
CA THR A 192 13.15 15.71 -23.14
C THR A 192 14.10 16.41 -22.18
N THR A 193 13.77 17.63 -21.72
CA THR A 193 14.56 18.39 -20.73
C THR A 193 14.02 18.28 -19.31
N THR A 194 12.81 17.76 -19.14
CA THR A 194 12.14 17.59 -17.83
C THR A 194 12.00 16.12 -17.45
N LYS A 195 12.39 15.21 -18.35
CA LYS A 195 12.42 13.77 -18.07
C LYS A 195 13.53 13.43 -17.07
N ASP A 196 13.24 12.45 -16.22
CA ASP A 196 14.10 11.90 -15.18
C ASP A 196 14.14 10.37 -15.29
N ASP A 197 15.12 9.74 -14.63
CA ASP A 197 15.30 8.28 -14.59
C ASP A 197 14.71 7.64 -13.32
N ASN A 198 13.56 8.15 -12.84
CA ASN A 198 12.81 7.55 -11.73
C ASN A 198 11.51 6.86 -12.19
N GLY A 199 11.46 6.39 -13.43
CA GLY A 199 10.37 5.55 -13.93
C GLY A 199 10.21 4.31 -13.04
N SER A 200 8.97 3.93 -12.71
CA SER A 200 8.73 2.87 -11.74
C SER A 200 7.72 1.85 -12.23
N VAL A 201 8.10 0.57 -12.10
CA VAL A 201 7.30 -0.60 -12.49
C VAL A 201 7.27 -1.60 -11.35
N GLY A 202 6.07 -1.92 -10.86
CA GLY A 202 5.88 -2.74 -9.66
C GLY A 202 4.82 -3.82 -9.83
N SER A 203 5.05 -5.03 -9.32
CA SER A 203 3.99 -6.02 -9.14
C SER A 203 4.06 -6.70 -7.79
N VAL A 204 2.92 -6.87 -7.12
CA VAL A 204 2.87 -7.56 -5.82
C VAL A 204 2.89 -9.09 -5.95
N SER A 205 2.84 -9.62 -7.18
CA SER A 205 2.86 -11.06 -7.39
C SER A 205 4.23 -11.65 -7.06
N VAL A 206 4.20 -12.81 -6.40
CA VAL A 206 5.37 -13.61 -6.02
C VAL A 206 5.75 -14.66 -7.08
N ALA A 207 4.98 -14.74 -8.17
CA ALA A 207 5.23 -15.66 -9.25
C ALA A 207 6.49 -15.27 -10.06
N VAL A 208 7.06 -16.24 -10.79
CA VAL A 208 8.22 -15.99 -11.67
C VAL A 208 7.79 -15.25 -12.94
N ASN A 209 8.70 -14.44 -13.51
CA ASN A 209 8.48 -13.70 -14.77
C ASN A 209 7.24 -12.79 -14.76
N VAL A 210 6.88 -12.28 -13.59
CA VAL A 210 5.73 -11.40 -13.37
C VAL A 210 5.88 -10.04 -14.06
N VAL A 211 7.09 -9.48 -13.99
CA VAL A 211 7.48 -8.29 -14.74
C VAL A 211 8.47 -8.74 -15.81
N GLY A 212 7.94 -9.00 -17.00
CA GLY A 212 8.74 -9.29 -18.18
C GLY A 212 9.06 -7.99 -18.91
N VAL A 213 10.24 -7.41 -18.62
CA VAL A 213 10.70 -6.18 -19.28
C VAL A 213 10.94 -6.42 -20.78
N ASN A 214 11.26 -7.67 -21.16
CA ASN A 214 11.54 -8.05 -22.54
C ASN A 214 12.54 -7.07 -23.18
N ASN A 215 12.18 -6.43 -24.28
CA ASN A 215 13.03 -5.47 -24.99
C ASN A 215 12.68 -4.02 -24.65
N ALA A 216 12.00 -3.76 -23.53
CA ALA A 216 11.67 -2.41 -23.07
C ALA A 216 12.82 -1.80 -22.26
N ASP A 217 12.92 -0.47 -22.29
CA ASP A 217 13.89 0.29 -21.51
C ASP A 217 13.18 0.95 -20.32
N ILE A 218 13.50 0.52 -19.10
CA ILE A 218 13.01 1.15 -17.87
C ILE A 218 14.12 2.02 -17.29
N TRP A 219 13.99 3.33 -17.48
CA TRP A 219 14.83 4.34 -16.85
C TRP A 219 14.33 4.58 -15.43
N GLY A 220 14.78 3.74 -14.50
CA GLY A 220 14.40 3.77 -13.10
C GLY A 220 14.36 2.39 -12.46
N TYR A 221 13.26 2.04 -11.79
CA TYR A 221 13.18 0.94 -10.84
C TYR A 221 12.15 -0.12 -11.22
N VAL A 222 12.50 -1.37 -10.97
CA VAL A 222 11.57 -2.50 -11.02
C VAL A 222 11.43 -3.16 -9.65
N ALA A 223 10.21 -3.51 -9.27
CA ALA A 223 9.93 -4.11 -7.97
C ALA A 223 8.92 -5.26 -8.12
N THR A 224 9.17 -6.40 -7.47
CA THR A 224 8.26 -7.55 -7.48
C THR A 224 7.97 -8.01 -6.05
N GLY A 225 6.92 -8.81 -5.84
CA GLY A 225 6.57 -9.31 -4.51
C GLY A 225 7.40 -10.50 -4.02
N GLY A 226 8.27 -11.07 -4.86
CA GLY A 226 9.09 -12.20 -4.42
C GLY A 226 10.09 -12.77 -5.43
N SER A 227 9.81 -12.69 -6.74
CA SER A 227 10.73 -13.21 -7.78
C SER A 227 11.37 -12.08 -8.58
N PRO A 228 12.70 -12.07 -8.78
CA PRO A 228 13.35 -11.00 -9.54
C PRO A 228 12.72 -10.78 -10.93
N ALA A 229 12.61 -9.53 -11.34
CA ALA A 229 12.23 -9.19 -12.70
C ALA A 229 13.29 -9.69 -13.71
N SER A 230 12.87 -9.92 -14.95
CA SER A 230 13.74 -10.33 -16.04
C SER A 230 13.73 -9.31 -17.17
N VAL A 231 14.90 -9.14 -17.79
CA VAL A 231 15.11 -8.27 -18.95
C VAL A 231 15.62 -9.09 -20.13
N GLY A 232 15.12 -8.79 -21.32
CA GLY A 232 15.58 -9.38 -22.58
C GLY A 232 16.88 -8.74 -23.05
N SER A 233 17.49 -9.29 -24.11
CA SER A 233 18.82 -8.88 -24.57
C SER A 233 18.94 -7.41 -24.98
N ASN A 234 17.82 -6.78 -25.35
CA ASN A 234 17.77 -5.40 -25.81
C ASN A 234 17.14 -4.44 -24.79
N GLY A 235 16.47 -4.94 -23.75
CA GLY A 235 15.87 -4.09 -22.73
C GLY A 235 16.86 -3.73 -21.63
N LEU A 236 16.48 -2.82 -20.74
CA LEU A 236 17.29 -2.44 -19.58
C LEU A 236 16.43 -2.02 -18.40
N VAL A 237 17.01 -2.05 -17.20
CA VAL A 237 16.47 -1.37 -16.02
C VAL A 237 17.59 -0.65 -15.30
N GLY A 238 17.53 0.67 -15.17
CA GLY A 238 18.57 1.42 -14.47
C GLY A 238 18.58 2.92 -14.79
N PRO A 239 19.57 3.67 -14.30
CA PRO A 239 19.72 5.09 -14.57
C PRO A 239 20.19 5.34 -16.01
N TRP A 240 20.21 6.60 -16.44
CA TRP A 240 20.69 6.96 -17.77
C TRP A 240 22.09 6.39 -18.06
N GLY A 241 22.24 5.73 -19.23
CA GLY A 241 23.50 5.09 -19.64
C GLY A 241 23.65 3.61 -19.25
N THR A 242 22.62 3.01 -18.63
CA THR A 242 22.57 1.55 -18.41
C THR A 242 22.72 0.78 -19.73
N THR A 243 23.46 -0.32 -19.69
CA THR A 243 23.70 -1.16 -20.87
C THR A 243 22.52 -2.09 -21.13
N SER A 244 22.12 -2.26 -22.40
CA SER A 244 21.09 -3.23 -22.79
C SER A 244 21.42 -4.66 -22.32
N GLY A 245 20.38 -5.41 -21.97
CA GLY A 245 20.47 -6.76 -21.41
C GLY A 245 20.78 -6.78 -19.90
N THR A 246 20.80 -5.64 -19.21
CA THR A 246 21.18 -5.57 -17.79
C THR A 246 20.16 -4.84 -16.93
N ILE A 247 20.11 -5.26 -15.67
CA ILE A 247 19.47 -4.53 -14.59
C ILE A 247 20.59 -3.95 -13.71
N ALA A 248 20.64 -2.63 -13.58
CA ALA A 248 21.63 -1.94 -12.78
C ALA A 248 21.49 -2.32 -11.30
N ALA A 249 22.62 -2.39 -10.59
CA ALA A 249 22.63 -2.72 -9.17
C ALA A 249 21.81 -1.68 -8.37
N GLY A 250 20.89 -2.15 -7.51
CA GLY A 250 20.00 -1.29 -6.73
C GLY A 250 18.72 -0.84 -7.46
N HIS A 251 18.54 -1.21 -8.73
CA HIS A 251 17.34 -0.86 -9.51
C HIS A 251 16.30 -1.99 -9.58
N SER A 252 16.48 -3.04 -8.78
CA SER A 252 15.55 -4.16 -8.65
C SER A 252 15.34 -4.55 -7.19
N SER A 253 14.09 -4.81 -6.82
CA SER A 253 13.69 -5.29 -5.49
C SER A 253 12.65 -6.40 -5.59
N THR A 254 12.55 -7.24 -4.56
CA THR A 254 11.65 -8.41 -4.51
C THR A 254 10.73 -8.41 -3.29
N ASP A 255 10.61 -7.29 -2.60
CA ASP A 255 9.81 -7.08 -1.39
C ASP A 255 8.67 -6.07 -1.62
N PHE A 256 8.27 -5.88 -2.89
CA PHE A 256 7.22 -4.94 -3.23
C PHE A 256 5.87 -5.37 -2.67
N SER A 257 5.21 -4.46 -1.98
CA SER A 257 3.85 -4.64 -1.50
C SER A 257 3.01 -3.39 -1.78
N ALA A 258 1.75 -3.60 -2.12
CA ALA A 258 0.77 -2.54 -2.37
C ALA A 258 -0.64 -3.06 -2.08
N SER A 259 -1.53 -2.18 -1.64
CA SER A 259 -2.95 -2.52 -1.41
C SER A 259 -3.79 -2.10 -2.61
N PHE A 260 -4.64 -3.01 -3.07
CA PHE A 260 -5.55 -2.82 -4.20
C PHE A 260 -6.98 -2.76 -3.69
N ASP A 261 -7.29 -1.73 -2.90
CA ASP A 261 -8.60 -1.56 -2.28
C ASP A 261 -9.67 -1.28 -3.35
N ASN A 262 -10.87 -1.81 -3.15
CA ASN A 262 -12.01 -1.52 -4.01
C ASN A 262 -12.33 -0.02 -3.97
N VAL A 263 -12.70 0.54 -5.11
CA VAL A 263 -13.17 1.92 -5.22
C VAL A 263 -14.64 1.94 -5.61
N THR A 264 -15.38 2.89 -5.05
CA THR A 264 -16.78 3.16 -5.41
C THR A 264 -16.95 4.62 -5.77
N ALA A 265 -17.90 4.91 -6.66
CA ALA A 265 -18.30 6.29 -6.91
C ALA A 265 -18.80 6.96 -5.61
N PRO A 266 -18.54 8.26 -5.38
CA PRO A 266 -19.01 8.97 -4.20
C PRO A 266 -20.52 8.81 -3.97
N SER A 267 -20.94 8.27 -2.83
CA SER A 267 -22.37 8.06 -2.53
C SER A 267 -23.04 9.26 -1.83
N THR A 268 -22.25 10.22 -1.37
CA THR A 268 -22.71 11.41 -0.63
C THR A 268 -23.38 12.47 -1.50
N TYR A 269 -23.21 12.40 -2.82
CA TYR A 269 -23.69 13.39 -3.77
C TYR A 269 -24.84 12.86 -4.62
N THR A 270 -25.76 13.75 -4.98
CA THR A 270 -26.83 13.45 -5.93
C THR A 270 -26.32 13.57 -7.35
N TYR A 271 -26.51 12.50 -8.14
CA TYR A 271 -26.12 12.47 -9.54
C TYR A 271 -27.27 12.94 -10.45
N ASN A 272 -26.95 13.77 -11.43
CA ASN A 272 -27.87 14.13 -12.50
C ASN A 272 -27.89 13.02 -13.54
N VAL A 273 -29.01 12.30 -13.63
CA VAL A 273 -29.14 11.18 -14.57
C VAL A 273 -29.39 11.71 -15.98
N ILE A 274 -28.56 11.29 -16.93
CA ILE A 274 -28.70 11.56 -18.36
C ILE A 274 -28.83 10.24 -19.14
N GLY A 275 -29.29 10.32 -20.38
CA GLY A 275 -29.30 9.16 -21.28
C GLY A 275 -27.88 8.74 -21.70
N THR A 276 -27.78 7.62 -22.43
CA THR A 276 -26.51 7.18 -23.04
C THR A 276 -25.93 8.30 -23.89
N ILE A 277 -24.63 8.59 -23.69
CA ILE A 277 -23.90 9.57 -24.49
C ILE A 277 -23.56 8.90 -25.81
N ASN A 278 -24.35 9.17 -26.85
CA ASN A 278 -24.24 8.53 -28.17
C ASN A 278 -24.10 9.51 -29.34
N ASN A 279 -23.93 10.79 -29.05
CA ASN A 279 -23.72 11.86 -30.02
C ASN A 279 -22.72 12.89 -29.47
N ASP A 280 -22.35 13.87 -30.30
CA ASP A 280 -21.51 14.99 -29.88
C ASP A 280 -22.14 15.68 -28.67
N THR A 281 -21.45 15.61 -27.53
CA THR A 281 -21.98 16.02 -26.23
C THR A 281 -20.96 16.86 -25.50
N THR A 282 -21.38 17.98 -24.92
CA THR A 282 -20.54 18.79 -24.06
C THR A 282 -21.04 18.73 -22.62
N LEU A 283 -20.21 18.22 -21.71
CA LEU A 283 -20.50 18.19 -20.27
C LEU A 283 -19.79 19.36 -19.56
N PRO A 284 -20.38 19.89 -18.47
CA PRO A 284 -21.63 19.46 -17.83
C PRO A 284 -22.92 19.98 -18.49
N GLY A 285 -22.82 20.76 -19.58
CA GLY A 285 -24.00 21.33 -20.25
C GLY A 285 -24.74 22.32 -19.34
N THR A 286 -26.04 22.10 -19.14
CA THR A 286 -26.90 22.93 -18.27
C THR A 286 -26.94 22.46 -16.81
N ILE A 287 -26.23 21.37 -16.47
CA ILE A 287 -26.22 20.80 -15.12
C ILE A 287 -25.51 21.76 -14.16
N THR A 288 -26.08 21.95 -12.96
CA THR A 288 -25.51 22.79 -11.91
C THR A 288 -24.46 22.03 -11.09
N ALA A 289 -23.44 22.75 -10.61
CA ALA A 289 -22.45 22.17 -9.72
C ALA A 289 -23.05 21.86 -8.33
N ALA A 290 -22.49 20.84 -7.66
CA ALA A 290 -22.74 20.59 -6.24
C ALA A 290 -21.98 21.61 -5.36
N ALA A 291 -22.16 21.51 -4.04
CA ALA A 291 -21.58 22.45 -3.07
C ALA A 291 -20.03 22.49 -3.08
N ASP A 292 -19.39 21.44 -3.58
CA ASP A 292 -17.93 21.33 -3.73
C ASP A 292 -17.42 21.88 -5.08
N GLY A 293 -18.32 22.41 -5.94
CA GLY A 293 -17.98 22.95 -7.25
C GLY A 293 -17.90 21.91 -8.38
N LYS A 294 -18.16 20.63 -8.09
CA LYS A 294 -18.09 19.53 -9.08
C LYS A 294 -19.45 19.22 -9.70
N TYR A 295 -19.44 18.59 -10.86
CA TYR A 295 -20.63 18.22 -11.62
C TYR A 295 -20.82 16.70 -11.61
N TYR A 296 -21.76 16.23 -10.79
CA TYR A 296 -22.07 14.81 -10.65
C TYR A 296 -23.11 14.37 -11.67
N ILE A 297 -22.72 13.45 -12.56
CA ILE A 297 -23.51 12.98 -13.70
C ILE A 297 -23.52 11.47 -13.71
N GLU A 298 -24.71 10.87 -13.84
CA GLU A 298 -24.88 9.44 -14.05
C GLU A 298 -25.39 9.20 -15.46
N ALA A 299 -24.74 8.29 -16.20
CA ALA A 299 -25.16 7.91 -17.54
C ALA A 299 -25.03 6.39 -17.70
N PRO A 300 -25.85 5.74 -18.56
CA PRO A 300 -25.68 4.33 -18.84
C PRO A 300 -24.31 3.99 -19.42
N ALA A 301 -23.92 4.69 -20.48
CA ALA A 301 -22.65 4.49 -21.18
C ALA A 301 -22.23 5.72 -22.00
N ILE A 302 -20.96 5.73 -22.39
CA ILE A 302 -20.43 6.49 -23.52
C ILE A 302 -20.33 5.51 -24.69
N ASN A 303 -21.20 5.63 -25.70
CA ASN A 303 -21.21 4.71 -26.82
C ASN A 303 -21.45 5.46 -28.12
N PHE A 304 -20.37 5.74 -28.84
CA PHE A 304 -20.45 6.43 -30.12
C PHE A 304 -19.31 6.10 -31.09
N ASN A 305 -19.53 6.38 -32.37
CA ASN A 305 -18.57 6.20 -33.45
C ASN A 305 -18.41 7.52 -34.23
N ASN A 306 -17.18 8.00 -34.39
CA ASN A 306 -16.86 9.30 -35.04
C ASN A 306 -17.57 10.50 -34.37
N LYS A 307 -17.71 10.47 -33.04
CA LYS A 307 -18.31 11.53 -32.23
C LYS A 307 -17.39 11.92 -31.08
N THR A 308 -17.63 13.09 -30.49
CA THR A 308 -16.79 13.62 -29.42
C THR A 308 -17.58 13.92 -28.16
N LEU A 309 -17.12 13.38 -27.03
CA LEU A 309 -17.50 13.87 -25.70
C LEU A 309 -16.54 14.99 -25.32
N THR A 310 -17.03 16.21 -25.10
CA THR A 310 -16.22 17.35 -24.68
C THR A 310 -16.50 17.71 -23.22
N ILE A 311 -15.45 17.88 -22.42
CA ILE A 311 -15.54 18.40 -21.06
C ILE A 311 -15.12 19.87 -21.08
N SER A 312 -16.01 20.73 -20.61
CA SER A 312 -15.85 22.19 -20.65
C SER A 312 -14.71 22.68 -19.77
N ALA A 313 -14.06 23.76 -20.19
CA ALA A 313 -12.90 24.33 -19.49
C ALA A 313 -13.28 24.79 -18.07
N GLY A 314 -12.38 24.56 -17.12
CA GLY A 314 -12.58 24.91 -15.71
C GLY A 314 -13.70 24.13 -15.00
N LYS A 315 -14.26 23.08 -15.61
CA LYS A 315 -15.31 22.24 -15.02
C LYS A 315 -14.75 20.88 -14.64
N GLU A 316 -15.08 20.42 -13.43
CA GLU A 316 -14.77 19.07 -12.95
C GLU A 316 -16.02 18.19 -13.00
N VAL A 317 -16.05 17.28 -13.97
CA VAL A 317 -17.16 16.35 -14.19
C VAL A 317 -16.84 15.01 -13.56
N VAL A 318 -17.69 14.59 -12.62
CA VAL A 318 -17.67 13.25 -12.02
C VAL A 318 -18.75 12.43 -12.72
N LEU A 319 -18.32 11.55 -13.62
CA LEU A 319 -19.19 10.70 -14.43
C LEU A 319 -19.23 9.28 -13.87
N LYS A 320 -20.42 8.85 -13.43
CA LYS A 320 -20.68 7.47 -13.03
C LYS A 320 -21.38 6.74 -14.17
N LEU A 321 -20.78 5.66 -14.66
CA LEU A 321 -21.36 4.83 -15.71
C LEU A 321 -22.01 3.59 -15.10
N THR A 322 -23.25 3.29 -15.50
CA THR A 322 -24.02 2.18 -14.90
C THR A 322 -23.96 0.90 -15.71
N ASN A 323 -23.59 0.94 -17.00
CA ASN A 323 -23.41 -0.28 -17.78
C ASN A 323 -22.22 -1.08 -17.26
N THR A 324 -22.42 -2.39 -17.10
CA THR A 324 -21.42 -3.33 -16.60
C THR A 324 -21.01 -4.39 -17.63
N GLY A 325 -21.50 -4.27 -18.87
CA GLY A 325 -21.31 -5.24 -19.94
C GLY A 325 -20.00 -5.05 -20.70
N SER A 326 -19.89 -5.76 -21.84
CA SER A 326 -18.76 -5.74 -22.76
C SER A 326 -19.21 -5.41 -24.19
N GLY A 327 -18.25 -5.07 -25.08
CA GLY A 327 -18.52 -4.74 -26.48
C GLY A 327 -19.51 -3.56 -26.63
N PRO A 328 -20.63 -3.70 -27.36
CA PRO A 328 -21.62 -2.61 -27.50
C PRO A 328 -22.39 -2.30 -26.21
N SER A 329 -22.31 -3.17 -25.19
CA SER A 329 -22.83 -2.93 -23.84
C SER A 329 -21.73 -2.55 -22.84
N ALA A 330 -20.51 -2.26 -23.32
CA ALA A 330 -19.44 -1.68 -22.54
C ALA A 330 -19.89 -0.34 -21.92
N ALA A 331 -19.24 0.03 -20.82
CA ALA A 331 -19.47 1.33 -20.21
C ALA A 331 -18.95 2.45 -21.12
N ILE A 332 -17.82 2.21 -21.76
CA ILE A 332 -17.23 3.11 -22.75
C ILE A 332 -16.92 2.30 -24.00
N SER A 333 -17.52 2.70 -25.13
CA SER A 333 -17.18 2.23 -26.46
C SER A 333 -17.05 3.44 -27.38
N VAL A 334 -15.82 3.84 -27.67
CA VAL A 334 -15.51 4.96 -28.56
C VAL A 334 -14.83 4.40 -29.80
N GLY A 335 -15.54 4.42 -30.92
CA GLY A 335 -15.06 3.89 -32.20
C GLY A 335 -14.90 4.94 -33.29
N GLY A 336 -14.45 4.48 -34.45
CA GLY A 336 -14.26 5.31 -35.64
C GLY A 336 -12.92 6.04 -35.67
N GLY A 337 -12.53 6.53 -36.85
CA GLY A 337 -11.24 7.22 -37.03
C GLY A 337 -11.16 8.56 -36.30
N SER A 338 -12.29 9.20 -36.00
CA SER A 338 -12.34 10.53 -35.36
C SER A 338 -13.06 10.56 -33.99
N GLY A 339 -13.49 9.41 -33.47
CA GLY A 339 -14.15 9.36 -32.16
C GLY A 339 -13.19 9.71 -31.02
N GLY A 340 -13.63 10.43 -30.00
CA GLY A 340 -12.75 10.77 -28.86
C GLY A 340 -13.43 11.39 -27.65
N ILE A 341 -12.67 11.44 -26.56
CA ILE A 341 -13.03 12.16 -25.32
C ILE A 341 -12.09 13.35 -25.21
N ASN A 342 -12.61 14.56 -25.37
CA ASN A 342 -11.86 15.80 -25.34
C ASN A 342 -12.05 16.51 -24.00
N ILE A 343 -11.03 16.51 -23.15
CA ILE A 343 -11.00 17.30 -21.93
C ILE A 343 -10.27 18.59 -22.26
N THR A 344 -11.03 19.68 -22.39
CA THR A 344 -10.45 20.98 -22.77
C THR A 344 -9.47 21.48 -21.69
N ALA A 345 -8.61 22.44 -22.05
CA ALA A 345 -7.64 23.00 -21.12
C ALA A 345 -8.32 23.41 -19.79
N THR A 346 -7.76 22.97 -18.65
CA THR A 346 -8.29 23.14 -17.28
C THR A 346 -9.58 22.39 -16.93
N GLY A 347 -10.21 21.70 -17.89
CA GLY A 347 -11.29 20.76 -17.61
C GLY A 347 -10.78 19.54 -16.87
N LYS A 348 -11.66 18.88 -16.11
CA LYS A 348 -11.35 17.63 -15.39
C LYS A 348 -12.47 16.61 -15.58
N LEU A 349 -12.09 15.36 -15.80
CA LEU A 349 -13.00 14.24 -15.94
C LEU A 349 -12.59 13.11 -14.99
N VAL A 350 -13.51 12.73 -14.12
CA VAL A 350 -13.37 11.59 -13.22
C VAL A 350 -14.44 10.58 -13.59
N VAL A 351 -14.05 9.42 -14.09
CA VAL A 351 -14.98 8.37 -14.51
C VAL A 351 -14.96 7.21 -13.52
N TYR A 352 -16.14 6.80 -13.06
CA TYR A 352 -16.33 5.58 -12.26
C TYR A 352 -17.14 4.57 -13.07
N THR A 353 -16.61 3.35 -13.24
CA THR A 353 -17.32 2.30 -13.97
C THR A 353 -16.89 0.89 -13.60
N ALA A 354 -17.84 -0.05 -13.56
CA ALA A 354 -17.57 -1.48 -13.44
C ALA A 354 -17.59 -2.23 -14.78
N GLY A 355 -18.10 -1.61 -15.84
CA GLY A 355 -18.17 -2.20 -17.19
C GLY A 355 -16.89 -2.02 -17.99
N ASP A 356 -16.75 -2.78 -19.06
CA ASP A 356 -15.55 -2.74 -19.89
C ASP A 356 -15.40 -1.39 -20.61
N ILE A 357 -14.19 -1.10 -21.04
CA ILE A 357 -13.79 0.15 -21.71
C ILE A 357 -13.03 -0.22 -22.97
N ASP A 358 -13.52 0.28 -24.10
CA ASP A 358 -12.84 0.20 -25.39
C ASP A 358 -12.84 1.59 -26.02
N ILE A 359 -11.69 2.26 -25.92
CA ILE A 359 -11.47 3.59 -26.48
C ILE A 359 -10.55 3.44 -27.68
N ALA A 360 -10.99 3.92 -28.84
CA ALA A 360 -10.23 3.99 -30.08
C ALA A 360 -10.33 5.39 -30.71
N GLY A 361 -9.88 5.54 -31.97
CA GLY A 361 -9.95 6.79 -32.72
C GLY A 361 -8.91 7.82 -32.27
N ASN A 362 -9.37 9.01 -31.89
CA ASN A 362 -8.52 10.05 -31.28
C ASN A 362 -8.27 9.81 -29.79
N GLY A 363 -8.87 8.78 -29.19
CA GLY A 363 -8.63 8.41 -27.81
C GLY A 363 -9.12 9.44 -26.80
N VAL A 364 -8.37 9.60 -25.71
CA VAL A 364 -8.61 10.63 -24.69
C VAL A 364 -7.61 11.76 -24.87
N MET A 365 -8.11 12.94 -25.18
CA MET A 365 -7.33 14.17 -25.34
C MET A 365 -7.48 15.00 -24.07
N ASN A 366 -6.52 14.87 -23.15
CA ASN A 366 -6.49 15.68 -21.94
C ASN A 366 -5.65 16.93 -22.21
N GLY A 367 -6.28 18.09 -22.42
CA GLY A 367 -5.65 19.38 -22.70
C GLY A 367 -5.06 19.53 -24.11
N GLY A 368 -4.66 18.43 -24.75
CA GLY A 368 -4.08 18.39 -26.10
C GLY A 368 -3.75 16.98 -26.56
N THR A 369 -3.06 16.85 -27.70
CA THR A 369 -2.71 15.58 -28.35
C THR A 369 -1.21 15.34 -28.48
N THR A 370 -0.38 16.23 -27.93
CA THR A 370 1.09 16.18 -27.95
C THR A 370 1.64 16.37 -26.54
N ASP A 371 2.88 15.94 -26.28
CA ASP A 371 3.50 16.04 -24.95
C ASP A 371 3.55 17.50 -24.45
N ALA A 372 3.80 18.44 -25.37
CA ALA A 372 3.85 19.87 -25.06
C ALA A 372 2.47 20.49 -24.73
N ALA A 373 1.37 19.88 -25.18
CA ALA A 373 0.00 20.38 -24.98
C ALA A 373 -0.80 19.57 -23.95
N ALA A 374 -0.36 18.35 -23.61
CA ALA A 374 -1.05 17.46 -22.68
C ALA A 374 -1.27 18.13 -21.31
N GLY A 375 -2.48 18.02 -20.77
CA GLY A 375 -2.85 18.45 -19.43
C GLY A 375 -2.17 17.61 -18.35
N GLN A 376 -2.29 18.03 -17.08
CA GLN A 376 -1.84 17.18 -15.97
C GLN A 376 -2.60 15.85 -15.96
N PRO A 377 -1.94 14.72 -15.66
CA PRO A 377 -2.59 13.42 -15.57
C PRO A 377 -3.78 13.40 -14.59
N ILE A 378 -3.72 14.17 -13.50
CA ILE A 378 -4.82 14.28 -12.52
C ILE A 378 -6.16 14.77 -13.11
N ASN A 379 -6.13 15.45 -14.25
CA ASN A 379 -7.33 15.99 -14.89
C ASN A 379 -8.14 14.91 -15.62
N PHE A 380 -7.54 13.75 -15.92
CA PHE A 380 -8.28 12.59 -16.42
C PHE A 380 -8.07 11.41 -15.48
N GLN A 381 -9.15 10.99 -14.82
CA GLN A 381 -9.10 9.89 -13.87
C GLN A 381 -10.10 8.81 -14.26
N LEU A 382 -9.61 7.58 -14.30
CA LEU A 382 -10.43 6.40 -14.55
C LEU A 382 -10.38 5.46 -13.36
N TRP A 383 -11.54 5.25 -12.74
CA TRP A 383 -11.72 4.42 -11.55
C TRP A 383 -12.57 3.19 -11.90
N GLY A 384 -11.93 2.03 -11.97
CA GLY A 384 -12.57 0.73 -12.14
C GLY A 384 -13.24 0.29 -10.85
N THR A 385 -14.57 0.29 -10.80
CA THR A 385 -15.37 -0.05 -9.61
C THR A 385 -15.83 -1.51 -9.58
N LYS A 386 -15.29 -2.37 -10.46
CA LYS A 386 -15.61 -3.80 -10.47
C LYS A 386 -15.02 -4.47 -9.23
N THR A 387 -15.80 -5.31 -8.54
CA THR A 387 -15.39 -5.97 -7.29
C THR A 387 -15.10 -7.47 -7.45
N SER A 388 -15.39 -8.05 -8.61
CA SER A 388 -15.19 -9.47 -8.93
C SER A 388 -15.11 -9.72 -10.43
N GLY A 389 -14.36 -10.75 -10.83
CA GLY A 389 -14.06 -11.04 -12.24
C GLY A 389 -13.07 -10.02 -12.82
N THR A 390 -12.89 -10.04 -14.14
CA THR A 390 -11.96 -9.14 -14.84
C THR A 390 -12.72 -8.08 -15.61
N GLN A 391 -12.30 -6.81 -15.50
CA GLN A 391 -12.75 -5.71 -16.34
C GLN A 391 -11.74 -5.55 -17.49
N ASP A 392 -12.19 -5.53 -18.74
CA ASP A 392 -11.30 -5.27 -19.88
C ASP A 392 -11.22 -3.75 -20.12
N ILE A 393 -10.02 -3.17 -20.05
CA ILE A 393 -9.79 -1.74 -20.22
C ILE A 393 -8.78 -1.55 -21.35
N LYS A 394 -9.27 -1.19 -22.53
CA LYS A 394 -8.47 -0.89 -23.71
C LYS A 394 -8.51 0.60 -23.95
N ILE A 395 -7.33 1.21 -23.90
CA ILE A 395 -7.16 2.62 -24.23
C ILE A 395 -6.22 2.71 -25.42
N ALA A 396 -6.81 3.05 -26.57
CA ALA A 396 -6.11 3.31 -27.81
C ALA A 396 -6.50 4.69 -28.35
N GLY A 397 -5.61 5.28 -29.13
CA GLY A 397 -5.89 6.52 -29.82
C GLY A 397 -4.66 7.10 -30.48
N ASN A 398 -4.89 8.07 -31.36
CA ASN A 398 -3.81 8.81 -31.98
C ASN A 398 -3.32 9.93 -31.04
N GLY A 399 -2.10 9.79 -30.50
CA GLY A 399 -1.41 10.87 -29.77
C GLY A 399 -0.94 10.48 -28.38
N VAL A 400 -1.14 11.41 -27.44
CA VAL A 400 -0.68 11.34 -26.04
C VAL A 400 -1.85 11.11 -25.09
N LEU A 401 -1.76 10.06 -24.26
CA LEU A 401 -2.70 9.83 -23.16
C LEU A 401 -2.10 10.43 -21.89
N SER A 402 -2.69 11.49 -21.35
CA SER A 402 -2.34 12.01 -20.02
C SER A 402 -3.47 11.72 -19.04
N GLY A 403 -3.24 10.83 -18.08
CA GLY A 403 -4.29 10.37 -17.16
C GLY A 403 -3.83 9.37 -16.11
N ILE A 404 -4.70 9.15 -15.12
CA ILE A 404 -4.53 8.10 -14.13
C ILE A 404 -5.60 7.01 -14.30
N VAL A 405 -5.21 5.76 -14.09
CA VAL A 405 -6.11 4.61 -14.15
C VAL A 405 -5.93 3.78 -12.89
N TYR A 406 -7.00 3.58 -12.12
CA TYR A 406 -7.02 2.69 -10.97
C TYR A 406 -8.15 1.67 -11.14
N ALA A 407 -7.79 0.43 -11.46
CA ALA A 407 -8.73 -0.66 -11.69
C ALA A 407 -8.18 -1.97 -11.08
N PRO A 408 -8.35 -2.21 -9.77
CA PRO A 408 -7.85 -3.39 -9.06
C PRO A 408 -8.20 -4.75 -9.67
N PHE A 409 -9.30 -4.82 -10.42
CA PHE A 409 -9.79 -6.00 -11.14
C PHE A 409 -9.71 -5.84 -12.66
N GLY A 410 -9.06 -4.79 -13.15
CA GLY A 410 -8.93 -4.47 -14.57
C GLY A 410 -7.70 -5.11 -15.21
N SER A 411 -7.88 -5.64 -16.41
CA SER A 411 -6.78 -5.88 -17.34
C SER A 411 -6.66 -4.65 -18.23
N VAL A 412 -5.62 -3.86 -18.00
CA VAL A 412 -5.39 -2.60 -18.73
C VAL A 412 -4.44 -2.86 -19.89
N LYS A 413 -4.93 -2.61 -21.10
CA LYS A 413 -4.16 -2.68 -22.33
C LYS A 413 -4.02 -1.30 -22.95
N ILE A 414 -2.78 -0.86 -23.10
CA ILE A 414 -2.42 0.37 -23.80
C ILE A 414 -1.95 -0.01 -25.19
N ASN A 415 -2.61 0.52 -26.22
CA ASN A 415 -2.31 0.19 -27.61
C ASN A 415 -2.26 1.45 -28.48
N GLY A 416 -1.14 1.70 -29.15
CA GLY A 416 -1.08 2.71 -30.21
C GLY A 416 -0.94 4.18 -29.78
N ASN A 417 -0.66 4.46 -28.51
CA ASN A 417 -0.35 5.81 -28.06
C ASN A 417 1.16 6.07 -28.24
N GLY A 418 1.53 7.23 -28.78
CA GLY A 418 2.93 7.64 -28.92
C GLY A 418 3.59 7.85 -27.55
N SER A 419 2.85 8.49 -26.64
CA SER A 419 3.26 8.72 -25.25
C SER A 419 2.08 8.52 -24.30
N VAL A 420 2.33 7.96 -23.12
CA VAL A 420 1.37 7.83 -22.01
C VAL A 420 1.99 8.44 -20.77
N SER A 421 1.27 9.34 -20.13
CA SER A 421 1.73 10.17 -19.03
C SER A 421 0.81 10.00 -17.83
N GLY A 422 1.34 9.57 -16.69
CA GLY A 422 0.59 9.45 -15.43
C GLY A 422 0.91 8.19 -14.65
N SER A 423 -0.11 7.52 -14.14
CA SER A 423 0.05 6.29 -13.34
C SER A 423 -1.11 5.32 -13.57
N ILE A 424 -0.78 4.03 -13.65
CA ILE A 424 -1.72 2.95 -13.92
C ILE A 424 -1.55 1.89 -12.85
N VAL A 425 -2.65 1.60 -12.16
CA VAL A 425 -2.75 0.58 -11.12
C VAL A 425 -3.85 -0.39 -11.53
N ALA A 426 -3.48 -1.65 -11.82
CA ALA A 426 -4.42 -2.61 -12.38
C ALA A 426 -4.22 -4.04 -11.84
N ASN A 427 -5.10 -4.98 -12.23
CA ASN A 427 -4.83 -6.39 -12.00
C ASN A 427 -3.68 -6.88 -12.90
N ASP A 428 -3.79 -6.57 -14.19
CA ASP A 428 -2.76 -6.86 -15.19
C ASP A 428 -2.56 -5.63 -16.08
N ILE A 429 -1.31 -5.40 -16.50
CA ILE A 429 -0.96 -4.30 -17.40
C ILE A 429 -0.24 -4.88 -18.61
N THR A 430 -0.75 -4.55 -19.80
CA THR A 430 -0.08 -4.85 -21.07
C THR A 430 0.19 -3.55 -21.82
N VAL A 431 1.47 -3.26 -22.02
CA VAL A 431 1.94 -2.14 -22.85
C VAL A 431 2.35 -2.72 -24.20
N VAL A 432 1.66 -2.33 -25.27
CA VAL A 432 1.91 -2.87 -26.63
C VAL A 432 2.43 -1.78 -27.55
N GLY A 433 3.36 -2.16 -28.44
CA GLY A 433 3.92 -1.29 -29.48
C GLY A 433 5.13 -0.49 -28.98
N ASN A 434 5.35 0.68 -29.59
CA ASN A 434 6.43 1.61 -29.24
C ASN A 434 5.95 2.66 -28.22
N ALA A 435 5.08 2.27 -27.29
CA ALA A 435 4.51 3.21 -26.33
C ALA A 435 5.61 3.67 -25.35
N ALA A 436 5.79 4.98 -25.24
CA ALA A 436 6.59 5.59 -24.20
C ALA A 436 5.69 5.89 -23.00
N PHE A 437 5.99 5.29 -21.85
CA PHE A 437 5.30 5.59 -20.59
C PHE A 437 6.15 6.54 -19.74
N HIS A 438 5.52 7.59 -19.28
CA HIS A 438 6.11 8.62 -18.44
C HIS A 438 5.33 8.57 -17.13
N TYR A 439 6.01 8.39 -16.01
CA TYR A 439 5.42 8.50 -14.68
C TYR A 439 5.45 9.94 -14.19
N ASP A 440 4.31 10.46 -13.72
CA ASP A 440 4.26 11.76 -13.06
C ASP A 440 4.49 11.61 -11.56
N GLU A 441 5.67 12.02 -11.08
CA GLU A 441 6.10 11.87 -9.68
C GLU A 441 5.21 12.63 -8.69
N SER A 442 4.54 13.70 -9.14
CA SER A 442 3.59 14.44 -8.30
C SER A 442 2.41 13.57 -7.84
N LEU A 443 2.09 12.52 -8.59
CA LEU A 443 1.05 11.55 -8.22
C LEU A 443 1.41 10.73 -6.97
N GLY A 444 2.68 10.73 -6.55
CA GLY A 444 3.10 10.19 -5.27
C GLY A 444 2.46 10.87 -4.06
N SER A 445 1.96 12.09 -4.24
CA SER A 445 1.22 12.84 -3.22
C SER A 445 -0.30 12.87 -3.46
N PHE A 446 -0.80 12.15 -4.46
CA PHE A 446 -2.20 12.21 -4.87
C PHE A 446 -3.16 11.55 -3.85
N GLY A 447 -4.21 12.29 -3.48
CA GLY A 447 -5.44 11.71 -2.93
C GLY A 447 -5.52 11.57 -1.41
N GLY A 448 -4.97 12.53 -0.64
CA GLY A 448 -5.07 12.51 0.83
C GLY A 448 -4.45 11.24 1.40
N ASN A 449 -3.13 11.15 1.28
CA ASN A 449 -2.36 9.91 1.44
C ASN A 449 -2.56 9.26 2.81
N PRO A 450 -3.22 8.09 2.93
CA PRO A 450 -3.25 7.38 4.19
C PRO A 450 -1.82 6.95 4.55
N TYR A 451 -1.52 7.03 5.83
CA TYR A 451 -0.30 6.52 6.40
C TYR A 451 -0.35 5.00 6.50
N ARG A 452 0.72 4.36 6.02
CA ARG A 452 0.94 2.91 6.14
C ARG A 452 2.23 2.65 6.89
N VAL A 453 2.33 1.45 7.47
CA VAL A 453 3.55 0.99 8.13
C VAL A 453 4.67 0.84 7.09
N ALA A 454 5.71 1.67 7.23
CA ALA A 454 6.91 1.59 6.40
C ALA A 454 8.00 0.74 7.07
N ALA A 455 8.05 0.74 8.40
CA ALA A 455 8.95 -0.10 9.16
C ALA A 455 8.27 -0.58 10.45
N TRP A 456 8.55 -1.83 10.82
CA TRP A 456 8.10 -2.44 12.06
C TRP A 456 9.29 -3.07 12.78
N THR A 457 9.42 -2.84 14.08
CA THR A 457 10.53 -3.38 14.87
C THR A 457 10.09 -3.71 16.29
N GLU A 458 10.29 -4.96 16.71
CA GLU A 458 10.20 -5.36 18.11
C GLU A 458 11.48 -4.99 18.86
N LEU A 459 11.35 -4.27 19.97
CA LEU A 459 12.47 -3.81 20.80
C LEU A 459 12.74 -4.81 21.94
N THR A 460 13.63 -5.76 21.68
CA THR A 460 13.92 -6.87 22.62
C THR A 460 14.98 -6.52 23.67
N THR A 461 15.90 -5.59 23.38
CA THR A 461 17.00 -5.20 24.29
C THR A 461 16.68 -3.93 25.08
N ALA A 462 17.33 -3.75 26.24
CA ALA A 462 17.17 -2.55 27.06
C ALA A 462 17.70 -1.29 26.34
N ASP A 463 18.84 -1.40 25.66
CA ASP A 463 19.45 -0.30 24.92
C ASP A 463 18.56 0.20 23.78
N ALA A 464 17.95 -0.73 23.02
CA ALA A 464 17.03 -0.37 21.94
C ALA A 464 15.78 0.36 22.46
N ARG A 465 15.25 -0.03 23.63
CA ARG A 465 14.12 0.66 24.28
C ARG A 465 14.50 2.06 24.74
N THR A 466 15.66 2.21 25.38
CA THR A 466 16.18 3.52 25.83
C THR A 466 16.42 4.47 24.65
N GLN A 467 17.02 3.95 23.58
CA GLN A 467 17.22 4.72 22.35
C GLN A 467 15.89 5.14 21.75
N ALA A 468 14.92 4.22 21.62
CA ALA A 468 13.60 4.55 21.09
C ALA A 468 12.88 5.61 21.95
N CYS A 469 12.95 5.53 23.28
CA CYS A 469 12.40 6.56 24.17
C CYS A 469 13.08 7.93 23.96
N THR A 470 14.40 7.93 23.74
CA THR A 470 15.18 9.13 23.47
C THR A 470 14.80 9.75 22.12
N ASP A 471 14.70 8.93 21.06
CA ASP A 471 14.25 9.37 19.73
C ASP A 471 12.84 9.97 19.78
N MET A 472 11.95 9.37 20.58
CA MET A 472 10.56 9.77 20.72
C MET A 472 10.37 10.96 21.67
N GLY A 473 11.37 11.31 22.48
CA GLY A 473 11.26 12.35 23.51
C GLY A 473 10.32 11.97 24.66
N SER A 474 10.12 10.67 24.91
CA SER A 474 9.15 10.18 25.90
C SER A 474 9.67 8.95 26.64
N ALA A 475 9.53 8.95 27.97
CA ALA A 475 9.91 7.82 28.83
C ALA A 475 8.81 6.74 28.95
N MET A 476 7.65 6.91 28.29
CA MET A 476 6.53 5.95 28.32
C MET A 476 6.06 5.58 29.75
N THR A 477 6.01 6.57 30.66
CA THR A 477 5.67 6.40 32.09
C THR A 477 4.24 6.81 32.46
N PHE A 478 3.46 7.35 31.52
CA PHE A 478 2.11 7.90 31.74
C PHE A 478 1.04 6.85 32.12
#